data_AF-D2W450-F1
#
_entry.id   AF-D2W450-F1
#
_cell.length_a   1.000
_cell.length_b   1.000
_cell.length_c   1.000
_cell.angle_alpha   90.00
_cell.angle_beta   90.00
_cell.angle_gamma   90.00
#
_symmetry.space_group_name_H-M   'P 1'
#
loop_
_entity.id
_entity.type
_entity.pdbx_description
1 polymer ?
#
loop_
_entity_poly.entity_id
_entity_poly.type
_entity_poly.pdbx_seq_one_letter_code
_entity_poly.pdbx_strand_id
1 'polypeptide(L)'
;MSANKHKTKEERMEIVNEYLQQQKEKEAVKAQSDLSFSIWKRINPGYVVPTEIYKSTTKDTFVPQYSDPIDKSYNRMLDKAAQWNEEDLKTFGKLTSATPKAAISHMMLLQNCCDDEEDILVKGHKTPKQILNVKEFLALAVAAKEKGSITLYKSKDRKNRSYKFKLRTRQYLYTLKMKNKVKAQQLEKALPPTLKKSYINHPEKKETKKQ
;
A
#
# COMPACT_ATOMS: atom_id res chain seq x y z
N MET A 1 34.85 -38.77 -32.70
CA MET A 1 34.86 -39.95 -31.81
C MET A 1 34.78 -39.46 -30.37
N SER A 2 33.59 -39.46 -29.76
CA SER A 2 33.45 -39.09 -28.33
C SER A 2 33.77 -40.29 -27.46
N ALA A 3 34.93 -40.27 -26.81
CA ALA A 3 35.33 -41.29 -25.86
C ALA A 3 34.41 -41.27 -24.64
N ASN A 4 33.62 -42.33 -24.48
CA ASN A 4 32.87 -42.60 -23.27
C ASN A 4 33.88 -42.95 -22.16
N LYS A 5 34.26 -41.97 -21.34
CA LYS A 5 35.11 -42.21 -20.16
C LYS A 5 34.30 -43.07 -19.17
N HIS A 6 34.62 -44.35 -19.08
CA HIS A 6 34.14 -45.19 -18.00
C HIS A 6 34.73 -44.70 -16.68
N LYS A 7 33.90 -44.07 -15.85
CA LYS A 7 34.27 -43.64 -14.49
C LYS A 7 34.86 -44.80 -13.71
N THR A 8 35.98 -44.54 -13.02
CA THR A 8 36.69 -45.52 -12.20
C THR A 8 35.80 -45.98 -11.04
N LYS A 9 36.07 -47.14 -10.46
CA LYS A 9 35.25 -47.72 -9.38
C LYS A 9 35.15 -46.77 -8.17
N GLU A 10 36.20 -46.02 -7.90
CA GLU A 10 36.30 -45.05 -6.80
C GLU A 10 35.40 -43.83 -7.04
N GLU A 11 35.44 -43.24 -8.23
CA GLU A 11 34.55 -42.13 -8.61
C GLU A 11 33.07 -42.53 -8.51
N ARG A 12 32.72 -43.79 -8.82
CA ARG A 12 31.36 -44.29 -8.67
C ARG A 12 30.95 -44.41 -7.20
N MET A 13 31.87 -44.83 -6.33
CA MET A 13 31.62 -44.94 -4.88
C MET A 13 31.46 -43.57 -4.24
N GLU A 14 32.24 -42.57 -4.65
CA GLU A 14 32.09 -41.18 -4.18
C GLU A 14 30.72 -40.59 -4.54
N ILE A 15 30.26 -40.81 -5.78
CA ILE A 15 28.92 -40.35 -6.20
C ILE A 15 27.81 -40.99 -5.36
N VAL A 16 27.93 -42.27 -5.01
CA VAL A 16 26.95 -42.96 -4.16
C VAL A 16 26.98 -42.40 -2.74
N ASN A 17 28.16 -42.14 -2.18
CA ASN A 17 28.30 -41.57 -0.85
C ASN A 17 27.75 -40.14 -0.77
N GLU A 18 28.02 -39.32 -1.78
CA GLU A 18 27.47 -37.96 -1.89
C GLU A 18 25.94 -38.00 -1.97
N TYR A 19 25.38 -38.92 -2.77
CA TYR A 19 23.92 -39.11 -2.84
C TYR A 19 23.31 -39.51 -1.49
N LEU A 20 23.93 -40.44 -0.77
CA LEU A 20 23.47 -40.84 0.56
C LEU A 20 23.54 -39.69 1.56
N GLN A 21 24.57 -38.85 1.47
CA GLN A 21 24.70 -37.67 2.31
C GLN A 21 23.60 -36.65 2.01
N GLN A 22 23.31 -36.39 0.74
CA GLN A 22 22.21 -35.53 0.33
C GLN A 22 20.83 -36.06 0.81
N GLN A 23 20.63 -37.37 0.86
CA GLN A 23 19.39 -37.94 1.41
C GLN A 23 19.25 -37.69 2.91
N LYS A 24 20.32 -37.93 3.67
CA LYS A 24 20.33 -37.65 5.12
C LYS A 24 20.05 -36.18 5.43
N GLU A 25 20.61 -35.27 4.65
CA GLU A 25 20.38 -33.83 4.80
C GLU A 25 18.92 -33.44 4.49
N LYS A 26 18.33 -34.02 3.42
CA LYS A 26 16.91 -33.82 3.09
C LYS A 26 15.99 -34.35 4.19
N GLU A 27 16.29 -35.51 4.75
CA GLU A 27 15.56 -36.10 5.87
C GLU A 27 15.67 -35.25 7.14
N ALA A 28 16.86 -34.71 7.44
CA ALA A 28 17.06 -33.82 8.59
C ALA A 28 16.29 -32.50 8.45
N VAL A 29 16.30 -31.88 7.26
CA VAL A 29 15.51 -30.66 6.98
C VAL A 29 14.01 -30.94 7.09
N LYS A 30 13.54 -32.08 6.56
CA LYS A 30 12.15 -32.51 6.69
C LYS A 30 11.77 -32.70 8.17
N ALA A 31 12.58 -33.40 8.95
CA ALA A 31 12.35 -33.61 10.37
C ALA A 31 12.32 -32.29 11.17
N GLN A 32 13.18 -31.32 10.82
CA GLN A 32 13.17 -30.00 11.42
C GLN A 32 11.88 -29.23 11.09
N SER A 33 11.41 -29.33 9.84
CA SER A 33 10.15 -28.72 9.41
C SER A 33 8.94 -29.36 10.12
N ASP A 34 8.92 -30.68 10.26
CA ASP A 34 7.85 -31.43 10.94
C ASP A 34 7.81 -31.10 12.44
N LEU A 35 8.97 -30.98 13.09
CA LEU A 35 9.07 -30.53 14.48
C LEU A 35 8.55 -29.10 14.65
N SER A 36 8.92 -28.20 13.75
CA SER A 36 8.42 -26.81 13.77
C SER A 36 6.91 -26.73 13.58
N PHE A 37 6.36 -27.57 12.70
CA PHE A 37 4.92 -27.66 12.45
C PHE A 37 4.17 -28.25 13.64
N SER A 38 4.74 -29.26 14.31
CA SER A 38 4.20 -29.85 15.53
C SER A 38 4.15 -28.85 16.69
N ILE A 39 5.23 -28.08 16.89
CA ILE A 39 5.28 -26.99 17.89
C ILE A 39 4.23 -25.92 17.58
N TRP A 40 4.12 -25.52 16.32
CA TRP A 40 3.14 -24.52 15.88
C TRP A 40 1.69 -24.99 16.08
N LYS A 41 1.39 -26.26 15.79
CA LYS A 41 0.07 -26.87 16.01
C LYS A 41 -0.31 -26.95 17.49
N ARG A 42 0.69 -27.15 18.38
CA ARG A 42 0.48 -27.15 19.84
C ARG A 42 0.20 -25.74 20.38
N ILE A 43 0.78 -24.70 19.79
CA ILE A 43 0.57 -23.29 20.19
C ILE A 43 -0.78 -22.75 19.69
N ASN A 44 -1.34 -23.28 18.59
CA ASN A 44 -2.58 -22.79 17.99
C ASN A 44 -3.67 -23.89 17.91
N PRO A 45 -4.26 -24.31 19.05
CA PRO A 45 -5.34 -25.29 19.04
C PRO A 45 -6.60 -24.67 18.39
N GLY A 46 -7.05 -25.26 17.29
CA GLY A 46 -8.24 -24.81 16.52
C GLY A 46 -7.94 -24.29 15.12
N TYR A 47 -6.67 -24.16 14.72
CA TYR A 47 -6.31 -23.76 13.37
C TYR A 47 -6.44 -24.96 12.41
N VAL A 48 -7.49 -24.99 11.59
CA VAL A 48 -7.68 -25.96 10.52
C VAL A 48 -6.89 -25.48 9.30
N VAL A 49 -5.88 -26.24 8.87
CA VAL A 49 -5.18 -25.98 7.61
C VAL A 49 -6.16 -26.31 6.48
N PRO A 50 -6.51 -25.36 5.59
CA PRO A 50 -7.39 -25.64 4.47
C PRO A 50 -6.69 -26.64 3.52
N THR A 51 -7.15 -27.89 3.48
CA THR A 51 -6.56 -28.96 2.64
C THR A 51 -7.19 -29.06 1.26
N GLU A 52 -8.19 -28.24 0.94
CA GLU A 52 -8.88 -28.35 -0.33
C GLU A 52 -8.23 -27.49 -1.42
N ILE A 53 -7.65 -28.19 -2.39
CA ILE A 53 -7.32 -27.66 -3.71
C ILE A 53 -8.64 -27.28 -4.37
N TYR A 54 -8.94 -25.99 -4.46
CA TYR A 54 -10.09 -25.46 -5.20
C TYR A 54 -10.04 -25.96 -6.65
N LYS A 55 -10.83 -26.97 -6.96
CA LYS A 55 -11.23 -27.29 -8.34
C LYS A 55 -12.31 -26.29 -8.71
N SER A 56 -11.96 -25.29 -9.51
CA SER A 56 -12.92 -24.32 -10.02
C SER A 56 -13.68 -24.92 -11.21
N THR A 57 -14.82 -25.55 -10.93
CA THR A 57 -15.85 -25.82 -11.94
C THR A 57 -16.90 -24.72 -11.89
N THR A 58 -16.81 -23.86 -12.90
CA THR A 58 -17.88 -23.21 -13.68
C THR A 58 -19.25 -22.97 -13.02
N LYS A 59 -19.57 -21.68 -12.90
CA LYS A 59 -20.91 -21.05 -12.93
C LYS A 59 -21.97 -21.62 -11.99
N ASP A 60 -21.97 -21.12 -10.77
CA ASP A 60 -23.22 -20.85 -10.05
C ASP A 60 -23.10 -19.52 -9.31
N THR A 61 -24.17 -18.74 -9.40
CA THR A 61 -24.31 -17.38 -8.90
C THR A 61 -24.17 -17.36 -7.38
N PHE A 62 -22.96 -17.16 -6.87
CA PHE A 62 -22.72 -16.92 -5.45
C PHE A 62 -23.14 -15.48 -5.14
N VAL A 63 -24.36 -15.32 -4.63
CA VAL A 63 -24.77 -14.11 -3.91
C VAL A 63 -24.02 -14.14 -2.57
N PRO A 64 -23.07 -13.23 -2.30
CA PRO A 64 -22.49 -13.17 -0.98
C PRO A 64 -23.58 -12.67 -0.02
N GLN A 65 -24.13 -13.58 0.80
CA GLN A 65 -24.86 -13.18 2.01
C GLN A 65 -23.84 -12.67 3.02
N TYR A 66 -23.41 -11.43 2.82
CA TYR A 66 -22.64 -10.71 3.81
C TYR A 66 -23.62 -9.85 4.61
N SER A 67 -24.20 -10.45 5.64
CA SER A 67 -24.89 -9.73 6.69
C SER A 67 -23.86 -9.18 7.67
N ASP A 68 -23.21 -8.09 7.29
CA ASP A 68 -22.41 -7.31 8.23
C ASP A 68 -23.26 -6.22 8.90
N PRO A 69 -23.16 -6.05 10.24
CA PRO A 69 -23.99 -5.13 11.02
C PRO A 69 -23.49 -3.67 11.00
N ILE A 70 -23.23 -3.11 9.81
CA ILE A 70 -22.67 -1.74 9.66
C ILE A 70 -23.66 -0.72 9.05
N ASP A 71 -24.85 -1.14 8.63
CA ASP A 71 -25.87 -0.21 8.07
C ASP A 71 -26.85 0.35 9.12
N LYS A 72 -26.33 0.90 10.22
CA LYS A 72 -27.11 1.78 11.12
C LYS A 72 -26.75 3.26 11.03
N SER A 73 -25.73 3.63 10.24
CA SER A 73 -25.39 5.05 10.04
C SER A 73 -26.09 5.68 8.83
N TYR A 74 -26.34 4.90 7.77
CA TYR A 74 -26.89 5.43 6.52
C TYR A 74 -28.36 5.87 6.67
N ASN A 75 -29.17 5.09 7.40
CA ASN A 75 -30.58 5.44 7.65
C ASN A 75 -30.75 6.60 8.66
N ARG A 76 -29.74 6.87 9.50
CA ARG A 76 -29.79 7.97 10.47
C ARG A 76 -29.55 9.35 9.85
N MET A 77 -28.89 9.43 8.70
CA MET A 77 -28.70 10.67 7.96
C MET A 77 -29.98 11.10 7.22
N LEU A 78 -30.78 10.13 6.77
CA LEU A 78 -32.06 10.39 6.10
C LEU A 78 -33.14 10.88 7.08
N ASP A 79 -33.18 10.32 8.30
CA ASP A 79 -34.13 10.78 9.33
C ASP A 79 -33.82 12.20 9.84
N LYS A 80 -32.55 12.63 9.82
CA LYS A 80 -32.15 13.99 10.21
C LYS A 80 -32.42 15.05 9.13
N ALA A 81 -32.54 14.64 7.87
CA ALA A 81 -32.96 15.53 6.79
C ALA A 81 -34.50 15.71 6.74
N ALA A 82 -35.26 14.78 7.33
CA ALA A 82 -36.71 14.81 7.38
C ALA A 82 -37.31 15.67 8.52
N GLN A 83 -36.47 16.34 9.32
CA GLN A 83 -36.89 17.17 10.45
C GLN A 83 -36.51 18.64 10.20
N TRP A 84 -37.00 19.19 9.09
CA TRP A 84 -37.02 20.63 8.86
C TRP A 84 -38.48 21.07 9.03
N ASN A 85 -38.73 21.93 10.02
CA ASN A 85 -40.06 22.51 10.20
C ASN A 85 -40.25 23.62 9.18
N GLU A 86 -41.48 23.81 8.67
CA GLU A 86 -41.82 24.88 7.72
C GLU A 86 -41.45 26.30 8.21
N GLU A 87 -41.23 26.47 9.51
CA GLU A 87 -40.81 27.72 10.14
C GLU A 87 -39.35 28.09 9.82
N ASP A 88 -38.48 27.12 9.56
CA ASP A 88 -37.07 27.35 9.22
C ASP A 88 -36.92 27.93 7.81
N LEU A 89 -37.79 27.55 6.87
CA LEU A 89 -37.83 28.09 5.50
C LEU A 89 -38.31 29.56 5.45
N LYS A 90 -39.13 30.00 6.41
CA LYS A 90 -39.56 31.41 6.52
C LYS A 90 -38.45 32.33 7.06
N THR A 91 -37.45 31.78 7.73
CA THR A 91 -36.31 32.54 8.27
C THR A 91 -35.23 32.78 7.21
N PHE A 92 -35.04 31.85 6.27
CA PHE A 92 -34.11 32.03 5.14
C PHE A 92 -34.61 32.98 4.05
N GLY A 93 -35.93 33.17 3.91
CA GLY A 93 -36.52 34.07 2.90
C GLY A 93 -36.38 35.57 3.18
N LYS A 94 -35.91 35.98 4.38
CA LYS A 94 -35.76 37.39 4.76
C LYS A 94 -34.39 38.01 4.45
N LEU A 95 -33.44 37.25 3.90
CA LEU A 95 -32.10 37.76 3.57
C LEU A 95 -31.86 38.03 2.08
N THR A 96 -32.86 37.84 1.21
CA THR A 96 -32.72 38.04 -0.24
C THR A 96 -33.77 39.01 -0.77
N SER A 97 -33.75 40.25 -0.30
CA SER A 97 -34.47 41.36 -0.97
C SER A 97 -33.61 42.62 -1.11
N ALA A 98 -32.31 42.44 -1.32
CA ALA A 98 -31.44 43.47 -1.89
C ALA A 98 -30.95 42.98 -3.25
N THR A 99 -31.58 43.46 -4.32
CA THR A 99 -31.18 43.23 -5.71
C THR A 99 -30.24 44.37 -6.18
N PRO A 100 -29.72 44.40 -7.42
CA PRO A 100 -28.41 43.84 -7.77
C PRO A 100 -27.54 44.81 -8.62
N LYS A 101 -26.21 44.85 -8.43
CA LYS A 101 -25.26 45.41 -9.43
C LYS A 101 -23.83 45.19 -8.93
N ALA A 102 -23.11 44.21 -9.47
CA ALA A 102 -21.62 44.13 -9.55
C ALA A 102 -21.02 42.71 -9.70
N ALA A 103 -21.77 41.68 -10.15
CA ALA A 103 -21.18 40.34 -10.31
C ALA A 103 -21.26 39.77 -11.73
N ILE A 104 -21.48 40.62 -12.75
CA ILE A 104 -21.27 40.28 -14.16
C ILE A 104 -19.92 40.88 -14.57
N SER A 105 -18.81 40.26 -14.17
CA SER A 105 -17.48 40.56 -14.74
C SER A 105 -16.40 39.51 -14.39
N HIS A 106 -16.74 38.22 -14.36
CA HIS A 106 -15.70 37.19 -14.42
C HIS A 106 -16.18 35.91 -15.11
N MET A 107 -16.89 36.10 -16.23
CA MET A 107 -16.96 35.11 -17.29
C MET A 107 -15.81 35.43 -18.26
N MET A 108 -15.00 34.43 -18.62
CA MET A 108 -13.71 34.52 -19.35
C MET A 108 -12.48 34.92 -18.53
N LEU A 109 -11.82 33.91 -17.97
CA LEU A 109 -10.47 33.49 -18.38
C LEU A 109 -10.02 32.42 -17.40
N LEU A 110 -10.09 31.16 -17.82
CA LEU A 110 -9.12 30.12 -17.48
C LEU A 110 -9.40 28.95 -18.43
N GLN A 111 -8.94 29.11 -19.67
CA GLN A 111 -8.67 27.99 -20.55
C GLN A 111 -7.20 27.62 -20.37
N ASN A 112 -6.97 26.32 -20.27
CA ASN A 112 -5.69 25.60 -20.27
C ASN A 112 -5.07 25.28 -18.90
N CYS A 113 -5.60 24.24 -18.26
CA CYS A 113 -4.80 23.29 -17.49
C CYS A 113 -5.33 21.88 -17.77
N CYS A 114 -4.81 21.29 -18.85
CA CYS A 114 -4.66 19.87 -19.14
C CYS A 114 -5.89 18.97 -19.02
N ASP A 115 -6.37 18.57 -20.19
CA ASP A 115 -7.09 17.32 -20.43
C ASP A 115 -6.39 16.12 -19.75
N ASP A 116 -7.14 15.42 -18.90
CA ASP A 116 -7.02 13.98 -18.63
C ASP A 116 -8.44 13.52 -18.19
N GLU A 117 -9.45 13.86 -18.99
CA GLU A 117 -10.73 13.13 -19.03
C GLU A 117 -10.45 11.86 -19.83
N GLU A 118 -10.23 10.74 -19.12
CA GLU A 118 -10.39 9.33 -19.54
C GLU A 118 -9.62 8.48 -18.50
N ASP A 119 -10.27 8.21 -17.35
CA ASP A 119 -10.14 6.96 -16.58
C ASP A 119 -11.04 6.96 -15.33
N ILE A 120 -12.35 7.19 -15.52
CA ILE A 120 -13.36 7.00 -14.48
C ILE A 120 -14.09 5.68 -14.71
N LEU A 121 -13.38 4.54 -14.82
CA LEU A 121 -14.11 3.27 -14.90
C LEU A 121 -13.45 1.99 -14.36
N VAL A 122 -12.49 2.04 -13.44
CA VAL A 122 -12.21 0.91 -12.52
C VAL A 122 -11.64 1.42 -11.18
N LYS A 123 -12.43 2.15 -10.38
CA LYS A 123 -12.02 2.49 -9.00
C LYS A 123 -12.29 1.30 -8.06
N GLY A 124 -11.64 0.16 -8.34
CA GLY A 124 -11.42 -0.85 -7.32
C GLY A 124 -10.67 -0.22 -6.14
N HIS A 125 -11.01 -0.58 -4.92
CA HIS A 125 -10.38 -0.06 -3.71
C HIS A 125 -8.89 -0.46 -3.71
N LYS A 126 -8.01 0.37 -4.29
CA LYS A 126 -6.59 0.05 -4.46
C LYS A 126 -5.93 0.05 -3.08
N THR A 127 -5.69 -1.14 -2.54
CA THR A 127 -5.03 -1.31 -1.24
C THR A 127 -3.63 -0.70 -1.27
N PRO A 128 -3.20 0.00 -0.20
CA PRO A 128 -1.85 0.52 -0.11
C PRO A 128 -0.82 -0.62 -0.15
N LYS A 129 0.35 -0.37 -0.74
CA LYS A 129 1.43 -1.36 -0.88
C LYS A 129 2.65 -0.96 -0.03
N GLN A 130 3.28 -1.94 0.61
CA GLN A 130 4.54 -1.74 1.32
C GLN A 130 5.71 -2.21 0.46
N ILE A 131 6.76 -1.39 0.37
CA ILE A 131 8.01 -1.71 -0.30
C ILE A 131 9.09 -1.90 0.76
N LEU A 132 9.87 -2.97 0.62
CA LEU A 132 10.98 -3.29 1.52
C LEU A 132 12.33 -2.78 0.98
N ASN A 133 12.49 -2.78 -0.35
CA ASN A 133 13.74 -2.46 -1.02
C ASN A 133 13.84 -0.98 -1.39
N VAL A 134 14.98 -0.36 -1.07
CA VAL A 134 15.22 1.07 -1.36
C VAL A 134 15.37 1.33 -2.86
N LYS A 135 16.01 0.42 -3.61
CA LYS A 135 16.23 0.57 -5.06
C LYS A 135 14.92 0.62 -5.84
N GLU A 136 14.01 -0.29 -5.52
CA GLU A 136 12.66 -0.35 -6.09
C GLU A 136 11.88 0.93 -5.80
N PHE A 137 11.97 1.43 -4.56
CA PHE A 137 11.33 2.68 -4.17
C PHE A 137 11.84 3.88 -4.98
N LEU A 138 13.15 3.97 -5.23
CA LEU A 138 13.73 5.05 -6.05
C LEU A 138 13.32 4.96 -7.52
N ALA A 139 13.28 3.75 -8.10
CA ALA A 139 12.80 3.55 -9.47
C ALA A 139 11.35 4.05 -9.63
N LEU A 140 10.48 3.74 -8.66
CA LEU A 140 9.10 4.23 -8.64
C LEU A 140 9.02 5.74 -8.42
N ALA A 141 9.89 6.32 -7.59
CA ALA A 141 9.91 7.76 -7.36
C ALA A 141 10.32 8.53 -8.63
N VAL A 142 11.27 8.00 -9.41
CA VAL A 142 11.66 8.56 -10.71
C VAL A 142 10.51 8.46 -11.70
N ALA A 143 9.85 7.30 -11.79
CA ALA A 143 8.70 7.11 -12.67
C ALA A 143 7.50 8.01 -12.30
N ALA A 144 7.35 8.36 -11.03
CA ALA A 144 6.26 9.19 -10.51
C ALA A 144 6.58 10.70 -10.48
N LYS A 145 7.66 11.15 -11.13
CA LYS A 145 8.14 12.54 -11.07
C LYS A 145 7.10 13.61 -11.39
N GLU A 146 6.25 13.38 -12.39
CA GLU A 146 5.34 14.43 -12.90
C GLU A 146 4.01 14.48 -12.16
N LYS A 147 3.36 13.33 -11.99
CA LYS A 147 2.00 13.22 -11.43
C LYS A 147 1.96 12.71 -9.98
N GLY A 148 3.13 12.38 -9.41
CA GLY A 148 3.24 11.83 -8.07
C GLY A 148 3.54 12.88 -7.00
N SER A 149 3.33 12.48 -5.75
CA SER A 149 3.70 13.27 -4.58
C SER A 149 4.26 12.37 -3.49
N ILE A 150 5.25 12.84 -2.74
CA ILE A 150 5.78 12.11 -1.59
C ILE A 150 5.43 12.83 -0.30
N THR A 151 4.92 12.07 0.66
CA THR A 151 4.75 12.48 2.04
C THR A 151 5.77 11.80 2.93
N LEU A 152 6.61 12.59 3.60
CA LEU A 152 7.60 12.14 4.55
C LEU A 152 7.03 12.23 5.95
N TYR A 153 6.87 11.08 6.60
CA TYR A 153 6.37 11.00 7.96
C TYR A 153 7.49 10.61 8.92
N LYS A 154 7.61 11.36 10.01
CA LYS A 154 8.50 11.03 11.13
C LYS A 154 7.67 10.66 12.36
N SER A 155 7.98 9.53 13.00
CA SER A 155 7.30 9.15 14.24
C SER A 155 7.68 10.10 15.38
N LYS A 156 6.69 10.42 16.23
CA LYS A 156 6.87 11.24 17.43
C LYS A 156 7.59 10.47 18.56
N ASP A 157 7.64 9.15 18.48
CA ASP A 157 8.22 8.30 19.52
C ASP A 157 9.73 8.52 19.66
N ARG A 158 10.15 8.91 20.87
CA ARG A 158 11.58 9.14 21.18
C ARG A 158 12.39 7.85 21.19
N LYS A 159 11.80 6.75 21.69
CA LYS A 159 12.45 5.43 21.81
C LYS A 159 12.56 4.70 20.47
N ASN A 160 11.48 4.70 19.67
CA ASN A 160 11.39 4.01 18.39
C ASN A 160 11.18 4.98 17.23
N ARG A 161 12.17 5.83 16.97
CA ARG A 161 12.13 6.76 15.83
C ARG A 161 12.07 5.97 14.52
N SER A 162 10.96 6.12 13.80
CA SER A 162 10.77 5.54 12.48
C SER A 162 10.41 6.61 11.47
N TYR A 163 10.87 6.42 10.24
CA TYR A 163 10.64 7.29 9.09
C TYR A 163 9.84 6.49 8.07
N LYS A 164 8.75 7.08 7.56
CA LYS A 164 7.93 6.45 6.51
C LYS A 164 7.88 7.39 5.31
N PHE A 165 8.29 6.88 4.16
CA PHE A 165 8.19 7.57 2.87
C PHE A 165 6.95 7.04 2.18
N LYS A 166 5.93 7.89 2.03
CA LYS A 166 4.67 7.54 1.37
C LYS A 166 4.65 8.17 -0.02
N LEU A 167 4.85 7.38 -1.06
CA LEU A 167 4.80 7.83 -2.46
C LEU A 167 3.40 7.59 -3.02
N ARG A 168 2.73 8.66 -3.43
CA ARG A 168 1.48 8.58 -4.19
C ARG A 168 1.82 8.46 -5.67
N THR A 169 1.35 7.38 -6.30
CA THR A 169 1.33 7.21 -7.76
C THR A 169 -0.10 7.21 -8.26
N ARG A 170 -0.28 7.11 -9.58
CA ARG A 170 -1.59 6.97 -10.22
C ARG A 170 -2.40 5.79 -9.65
N GLN A 171 -1.73 4.66 -9.44
CA GLN A 171 -2.40 3.42 -9.04
C GLN A 171 -2.38 3.24 -7.51
N TYR A 172 -1.23 3.32 -6.86
CA TYR A 172 -1.08 2.89 -5.47
C TYR A 172 -0.53 4.00 -4.59
N LEU A 173 -0.63 3.79 -3.28
CA LEU A 173 0.17 4.48 -2.28
C LEU A 173 1.24 3.50 -1.81
N TYR A 174 2.50 3.79 -2.13
CA TYR A 174 3.64 2.97 -1.73
C TYR A 174 4.23 3.50 -0.44
N THR A 175 4.58 2.59 0.48
CA THR A 175 5.19 2.96 1.75
C THR A 175 6.52 2.26 1.95
N LEU A 176 7.57 3.03 2.24
CA LEU A 176 8.87 2.52 2.68
C LEU A 176 9.11 2.94 4.13
N LYS A 177 9.28 1.97 5.03
CA LYS A 177 9.56 2.20 6.46
C LYS A 177 11.05 2.02 6.74
N MET A 178 11.69 3.03 7.34
CA MET A 178 13.08 2.99 7.75
C MET A 178 13.24 3.36 9.22
N LYS A 179 14.18 2.71 9.92
CA LYS A 179 14.52 3.00 11.32
C LYS A 179 15.71 3.97 11.44
N ASN A 180 16.67 3.90 10.51
CA ASN A 180 17.90 4.68 10.59
C ASN A 180 17.72 6.11 10.05
N LYS A 181 18.03 7.11 10.88
CA LYS A 181 17.93 8.55 10.54
C LYS A 181 18.87 8.97 9.41
N VAL A 182 20.12 8.50 9.42
CA VAL A 182 21.14 8.94 8.46
C VAL A 182 20.76 8.45 7.05
N LYS A 183 20.37 7.18 6.95
CA LYS A 183 19.88 6.60 5.69
C LYS A 183 18.60 7.27 5.19
N ALA A 184 17.70 7.67 6.10
CA ALA A 184 16.51 8.43 5.75
C ALA A 184 16.84 9.80 5.14
N GLN A 185 17.80 10.52 5.72
CA GLN A 185 18.24 11.81 5.18
C GLN A 185 18.95 11.68 3.83
N GLN A 186 19.73 10.61 3.64
CA GLN A 186 20.34 10.30 2.34
C GLN A 186 19.27 9.97 1.29
N LEU A 187 18.27 9.17 1.65
CA LEU A 187 17.18 8.84 0.74
C LEU A 187 16.39 10.09 0.32
N GLU A 188 16.11 10.99 1.26
CA GLU A 188 15.41 12.25 0.99
C GLU A 188 16.14 13.13 -0.05
N LYS A 189 17.49 13.13 -0.01
CA LYS A 189 18.33 13.80 -1.00
C LYS A 189 18.36 13.08 -2.36
N ALA A 190 18.26 11.76 -2.35
CA ALA A 190 18.23 10.94 -3.57
C ALA A 190 16.89 11.00 -4.33
N LEU A 191 15.84 11.52 -3.69
CA LEU A 191 14.55 11.73 -4.37
C LEU A 191 14.67 12.76 -5.49
N PRO A 192 13.97 12.56 -6.63
CA PRO A 192 13.94 13.56 -7.70
C PRO A 192 13.53 14.94 -7.17
N PRO A 193 14.25 16.03 -7.51
CA PRO A 193 13.97 17.38 -6.97
C PRO A 193 12.65 17.96 -7.49
N THR A 194 12.19 17.48 -8.63
CA THR A 194 10.94 17.86 -9.31
C THR A 194 9.70 17.22 -8.67
N LEU A 195 9.89 16.22 -7.81
CA LEU A 195 8.81 15.54 -7.13
C LEU A 195 8.33 16.36 -5.93
N LYS A 196 7.02 16.60 -5.83
CA LYS A 196 6.41 17.39 -4.73
C LYS A 196 6.58 16.66 -3.39
N LYS A 197 7.19 17.32 -2.40
CA LYS A 197 7.46 16.76 -1.05
C LYS A 197 6.59 17.45 0.00
N SER A 198 5.88 16.67 0.82
CA SER A 198 5.17 17.15 2.01
C SER A 198 5.72 16.49 3.27
N TYR A 199 5.80 17.25 4.36
CA TYR A 199 6.40 16.81 5.62
C TYR A 199 5.37 16.74 6.73
N ILE A 200 5.31 15.61 7.44
CA ILE A 200 4.44 15.41 8.59
C ILE A 200 5.29 15.14 9.83
N ASN A 201 5.07 15.93 10.89
CA ASN A 201 5.79 15.88 12.17
C ASN A 201 7.31 16.11 12.06
N HIS A 202 7.77 16.78 10.99
CA HIS A 202 9.10 17.34 11.00
C HIS A 202 9.10 18.60 11.86
N PRO A 203 10.00 18.73 12.85
CA PRO A 203 10.22 20.04 13.44
C PRO A 203 10.74 20.93 12.31
N GLU A 204 10.05 22.03 12.03
CA GLU A 204 10.48 23.02 11.05
C GLU A 204 11.94 23.36 11.33
N LYS A 205 12.80 23.17 10.33
CA LYS A 205 14.10 23.80 10.36
C LYS A 205 13.83 25.28 10.14
N LYS A 206 13.99 26.10 11.20
CA LYS A 206 14.14 27.55 11.03
C LYS A 206 15.26 27.77 10.02
N GLU A 207 14.93 28.27 8.85
CA GLU A 207 15.91 28.66 7.85
C GLU A 207 16.71 29.82 8.44
N THR A 208 17.94 29.57 8.87
CA THR A 208 18.90 30.64 9.09
C THR A 208 19.23 31.23 7.73
N LYS A 209 18.52 32.30 7.37
CA LYS A 209 18.95 33.22 6.30
C LYS A 209 20.39 33.61 6.62
N LYS A 210 21.35 33.11 5.84
CA LYS A 210 22.69 33.69 5.81
C LYS A 210 22.52 35.12 5.29
N GLN A 211 22.72 36.07 6.18
CA GLN A 211 22.95 37.48 5.85
C GLN A 211 24.30 37.61 5.15
#